data_AF-A0A9D6S2Z1-F1
#
_entry.id   AF-A0A9D6S2Z1-F1
#
_cell.length_a   1.000
_cell.length_b   1.000
_cell.length_c   1.000
_cell.angle_alpha   90.00
_cell.angle_beta   90.00
_cell.angle_gamma   90.00
#
_symmetry.space_group_name_H-M   'P 1'
#
loop_
_entity.id
_entity.type
_entity.pdbx_description
1 polymer ?
#
loop_
_entity_poly.entity_id
_entity_poly.type
_entity_poly.pdbx_seq_one_letter_code
_entity_poly.pdbx_strand_id
1 'polypeptide(L)'
;MSYRIDIQIPRRGDFKRLITLPRLRAPVHEHDGQHYWEISKAGYALRRVLGDMRAAGFQVVKTYRVFENPYHRFFVLRKQDRGRAAGT
;
A
#
# COMPACT_ATOMS: atom_id res chain seq x y z
N MET A 1 -8.09 7.11 0.57
CA MET A 1 -8.14 7.47 -0.85
C MET A 1 -6.90 8.31 -1.15
N SER A 2 -6.24 8.09 -2.29
CA SER A 2 -5.12 8.92 -2.74
C SER A 2 -5.61 9.88 -3.80
N TYR A 3 -5.21 11.15 -3.72
CA TYR A 3 -5.54 12.17 -4.70
C TYR A 3 -4.33 12.45 -5.58
N ARG A 4 -4.56 12.58 -6.89
CA ARG A 4 -3.54 12.93 -7.87
C ARG A 4 -3.47 14.44 -7.99
N ILE A 5 -2.28 15.00 -7.81
CA ILE A 5 -1.98 16.39 -8.12
C ILE A 5 -1.07 16.38 -9.33
N ASP A 6 -1.55 16.97 -10.43
CA ASP A 6 -0.80 17.18 -11.66
C ASP A 6 -0.85 18.68 -11.98
N ILE A 7 0.29 19.35 -11.88
CA ILE A 7 0.40 20.79 -12.15
C ILE A 7 1.55 21.00 -13.11
N GLN A 8 1.25 21.52 -14.30
CA GLN A 8 2.26 21.93 -15.26
C GLN A 8 2.70 23.37 -14.95
N ILE A 9 4.00 23.56 -14.67
CA ILE A 9 4.56 24.88 -14.39
C ILE A 9 5.35 25.34 -15.63
N PRO A 10 4.93 26.44 -16.30
CA PRO A 10 5.67 26.97 -17.44
C PRO A 10 7.15 27.20 -17.09
N ARG A 11 8.05 26.74 -17.97
CA ARG A 11 9.54 26.79 -17.82
C ARG A 11 10.16 25.92 -16.72
N ARG A 12 9.38 25.24 -15.88
CA ARG A 12 9.89 24.41 -14.76
C ARG A 12 9.58 22.91 -14.91
N GLY A 13 8.64 22.56 -15.77
CA GLY A 13 8.23 21.17 -16.02
C GLY A 13 7.00 20.75 -15.20
N ASP A 14 6.73 19.44 -15.20
CA ASP A 14 5.53 18.86 -14.61
C ASP A 14 5.73 18.49 -13.14
N PHE A 15 4.79 18.90 -12.29
CA PHE A 15 4.75 18.51 -10.88
C PHE A 15 3.65 17.47 -10.64
N LYS A 16 4.07 16.20 -10.46
CA LYS A 16 3.18 15.06 -10.20
C LYS A 16 3.40 14.49 -8.81
N ARG A 17 2.35 14.48 -7.99
CA ARG A 17 2.38 13.93 -6.61
C ARG A 17 1.08 13.22 -6.25
N LEU A 18 1.22 12.20 -5.40
CA LEU A 18 0.10 11.51 -4.76
C LEU A 18 -0.01 11.94 -3.30
N ILE A 19 -1.13 12.55 -2.92
CA ILE A 19 -1.39 12.90 -1.53
C ILE A 19 -2.44 11.94 -0.97
N THR A 20 -2.12 11.28 0.14
CA THR A 20 -3.08 10.45 0.87
C THR A 20 -3.69 11.29 1.98
N LEU A 21 -4.96 11.64 1.86
CA LEU A 21 -5.68 12.32 2.94
C LEU A 21 -6.17 11.29 3.96
N PRO A 22 -5.94 11.50 5.26
CA PRO A 22 -6.52 10.66 6.30
C PRO A 22 -8.04 10.80 6.27
N ARG A 23 -8.76 9.67 6.32
CA ARG A 23 -10.22 9.64 6.45
C ARG A 23 -10.57 9.37 7.91
N LEU A 24 -11.51 10.14 8.46
CA LEU A 24 -12.00 9.96 9.83
C LEU A 24 -12.76 8.63 10.01
N ARG A 25 -13.45 8.16 8.97
CA ARG A 25 -14.15 6.86 8.96
C ARG A 25 -13.74 6.05 7.73
N ALA A 26 -13.41 4.78 7.95
CA ALA A 26 -13.16 3.86 6.86
C ALA A 26 -14.50 3.46 6.22
N PRO A 27 -14.61 3.44 4.88
CA PRO A 27 -15.81 2.95 4.23
C PRO A 27 -16.02 1.47 4.57
N VAL A 28 -17.27 1.10 4.79
CA VAL A 28 -17.67 -0.31 4.92
C VAL A 28 -17.39 -0.99 3.57
N HIS A 29 -16.95 -2.25 3.66
CA HIS A 29 -16.73 -3.05 2.47
C HIS A 29 -18.06 -3.71 2.11
N GLU A 30 -18.64 -3.30 0.99
CA GLU A 30 -19.79 -3.96 0.40
C GLU A 30 -19.23 -4.95 -0.62
N HIS A 31 -19.39 -6.24 -0.34
CA HIS A 31 -18.91 -7.29 -1.22
C HIS A 31 -19.81 -7.38 -2.45
N ASP A 32 -19.32 -6.94 -3.61
CA ASP A 32 -20.00 -7.01 -4.91
C ASP A 32 -19.64 -8.28 -5.71
N GLY A 33 -18.83 -9.17 -5.12
CA GLY A 33 -18.32 -10.38 -5.75
C GLY A 33 -17.12 -10.18 -6.69
N GLN A 34 -16.65 -8.94 -6.87
CA GLN A 34 -15.54 -8.63 -7.80
C GLN A 34 -14.27 -8.20 -7.06
N HIS A 35 -14.41 -7.48 -5.93
CA HIS A 35 -13.27 -6.82 -5.27
C HIS A 35 -12.99 -7.37 -3.87
N TYR A 36 -12.50 -8.60 -3.76
CA TYR A 36 -12.20 -9.23 -2.46
C TYR A 36 -11.02 -8.60 -1.69
N TRP A 37 -10.13 -7.87 -2.37
CA TRP A 37 -8.85 -7.40 -1.82
C TRP A 37 -8.76 -5.87 -1.80
N GLU A 38 -9.57 -5.22 -0.98
CA GLU A 38 -9.53 -3.77 -0.81
C GLU A 38 -8.87 -3.31 0.49
N ILE A 39 -7.72 -2.65 0.36
CA ILE A 39 -6.99 -2.08 1.49
C ILE A 39 -7.57 -0.71 1.84
N SER A 40 -7.72 -0.42 3.14
CA SER A 40 -8.33 0.80 3.72
C SER A 40 -9.85 0.78 3.87
N LYS A 41 -10.47 -0.40 3.76
CA LYS A 41 -11.85 -0.65 4.18
C LYS A 41 -11.91 -1.03 5.67
N ALA A 42 -13.10 -0.95 6.26
CA ALA A 42 -13.33 -1.41 7.63
C ALA A 42 -12.85 -2.86 7.80
N GLY A 43 -12.08 -3.14 8.87
CA GLY A 43 -11.46 -4.45 9.11
C GLY A 43 -10.20 -4.76 8.29
N TYR A 44 -9.94 -4.03 7.20
CA TYR A 44 -8.80 -4.24 6.30
C TYR A 44 -7.91 -2.98 6.21
N ALA A 45 -7.54 -2.45 7.36
CA ALA A 45 -6.58 -1.35 7.44
C ALA A 45 -5.19 -1.79 6.95
N LEU A 46 -4.45 -0.89 6.31
CA LEU A 46 -3.08 -1.16 5.82
C LEU A 46 -2.18 -1.78 6.91
N ARG A 47 -2.30 -1.32 8.16
CA ARG A 47 -1.54 -1.85 9.30
C ARG A 47 -1.73 -3.35 9.52
N ARG A 48 -2.95 -3.86 9.28
CA ARG A 48 -3.28 -5.28 9.43
C ARG A 48 -2.58 -6.09 8.35
N VAL A 49 -2.72 -5.69 7.09
CA VAL A 49 -2.03 -6.33 5.95
C VAL A 49 -0.51 -6.38 6.16
N LEU A 50 0.09 -5.28 6.65
CA LEU A 50 1.51 -5.25 6.99
C LEU A 50 1.85 -6.20 8.16
N GLY A 51 0.95 -6.36 9.13
CA GLY A 51 1.06 -7.35 10.20
C GLY A 51 1.03 -8.77 9.67
N ASP A 52 0.06 -9.09 8.83
CA ASP A 52 -0.12 -10.42 8.23
C ASP A 52 1.11 -10.80 7.38
N MET A 53 1.66 -9.87 6.58
CA MET A 53 2.90 -10.08 5.83
C MET A 53 4.10 -10.39 6.75
N ARG A 54 4.22 -9.67 7.87
CA ARG A 54 5.29 -9.92 8.86
C ARG A 54 5.12 -11.27 9.56
N ALA A 55 3.90 -11.61 9.96
CA ALA A 55 3.58 -12.90 10.55
C ALA A 55 3.89 -14.07 9.60
N ALA A 56 3.67 -13.87 8.30
CA ALA A 56 4.05 -14.81 7.25
C ALA A 56 5.58 -14.93 7.01
N GLY A 57 6.42 -14.17 7.73
CA GLY A 57 7.88 -14.22 7.61
C GLY A 57 8.45 -13.31 6.53
N PHE A 58 7.72 -12.29 6.10
CA PHE A 58 8.24 -11.28 5.19
C PHE A 58 8.63 -10.01 5.92
N GLN A 59 9.78 -9.45 5.54
CA GLN A 59 10.12 -8.08 5.84
C GLN A 59 9.58 -7.16 4.74
N VAL A 60 8.76 -6.19 5.12
CA VAL A 60 8.29 -5.15 4.19
C VAL A 60 9.40 -4.10 4.03
N VAL A 61 10.05 -4.08 2.87
CA VAL A 61 11.17 -3.16 2.57
C VAL A 61 10.64 -1.77 2.21
N LYS A 62 9.66 -1.72 1.30
CA LYS A 62 9.00 -0.46 0.90
C LYS A 62 7.60 -0.74 0.40
N THR A 63 6.74 0.27 0.49
CA THR A 63 5.42 0.27 -0.15
C THR A 63 5.23 1.58 -0.89
N TYR A 64 4.65 1.52 -2.09
CA TYR A 64 4.42 2.71 -2.91
C TYR A 64 3.17 2.56 -3.75
N ARG A 65 2.69 3.68 -4.29
CA ARG A 65 1.60 3.76 -5.26
C ARG A 65 2.16 4.47 -6.50
N VAL A 66 1.80 4.00 -7.67
CA VAL A 66 2.19 4.63 -8.94
C VAL A 66 1.21 5.77 -9.24
N PHE A 67 1.70 6.82 -9.90
CA PHE A 67 0.90 8.02 -10.14
C PHE A 67 -0.27 7.74 -11.09
N GLU A 68 -0.03 6.89 -12.09
CA GLU A 68 -0.94 6.50 -13.16
C GLU A 68 -2.14 5.71 -12.61
N ASN A 69 -1.90 4.88 -11.59
CA ASN A 69 -2.93 4.07 -10.94
C ASN A 69 -2.80 4.13 -9.40
N PRO A 70 -3.40 5.15 -8.76
CA PRO A 70 -3.28 5.38 -7.31
C PRO A 70 -4.11 4.40 -6.47
N TYR A 71 -4.95 3.57 -7.09
CA TYR A 71 -5.75 2.55 -6.42
C TYR A 71 -4.89 1.32 -6.10
N HIS A 72 -3.91 1.02 -6.94
CA HIS A 72 -2.99 -0.08 -6.71
C HIS A 72 -1.86 0.33 -5.76
N ARG A 73 -1.55 -0.55 -4.82
CA ARG A 73 -0.41 -0.40 -3.90
C ARG A 73 0.53 -1.57 -4.11
N PHE A 74 1.80 -1.25 -4.30
CA PHE A 74 2.88 -2.23 -4.43
C PHE A 74 3.59 -2.40 -3.10
N PHE A 75 3.99 -3.65 -2.83
CA PHE A 75 4.76 -4.03 -1.66
C PHE A 75 6.04 -4.71 -2.13
N VAL A 76 7.18 -4.19 -1.70
CA VAL A 76 8.47 -4.86 -1.90
C VAL A 76 8.79 -5.62 -0.63
N LEU A 77 8.79 -6.93 -0.73
CA LEU A 77 9.01 -7.84 0.38
C LEU A 77 10.36 -8.52 0.24
N ARG A 78 11.05 -8.66 1.37
CA ARG A 78 12.21 -9.53 1.51
C ARG A 78 11.80 -10.72 2.35
N LYS A 79 12.04 -11.93 1.87
CA LYS A 79 11.86 -13.15 2.67
C LYS A 79 12.81 -13.08 3.86
N GLN A 80 12.30 -13.22 5.07
CA GLN A 80 13.19 -13.45 6.21
C GLN A 80 13.60 -14.92 6.15
N ASP A 81 14.90 -15.17 6.02
CA ASP A 81 15.42 -16.51 6.17
C ASP A 81 15.17 -16.94 7.62
N ARG A 82 14.20 -17.84 7.82
CA ARG A 82 14.08 -18.61 9.05
C ARG A 82 15.27 -19.57 9.07
N GLY A 83 16.42 -19.06 9.50
CA GLY A 83 17.67 -19.78 9.75
C GLY A 83 18.02 -20.92 8.79
N ARG A 84 19.16 -20.78 8.09
CA ARG A 84 20.20 -21.76 8.41
C ARG A 84 20.43 -21.59 9.90
N ALA A 85 19.90 -22.50 10.71
CA ALA A 85 20.49 -22.78 12.00
C ALA A 85 21.97 -23.04 11.68
N ALA A 86 22.83 -22.09 12.01
CA ALA A 86 24.25 -22.36 12.10
C ALA A 86 24.39 -23.31 13.28
N GLY A 87 24.26 -24.61 13.00
CA GLY A 87 24.79 -25.64 13.86
C GLY A 87 26.31 -25.56 13.73
N THR A 88 26.96 -24.99 14.74
CA THR A 88 28.23 -25.44 15.34
C THR A 88 28.38 -24.70 16.66
#